data_AF-A0A1G0M855-F1
#
_entry.id   AF-A0A1G0M855-F1
#
_cell.length_a   1.000
_cell.length_b   1.000
_cell.length_c   1.000
_cell.angle_alpha   90.00
_cell.angle_beta   90.00
_cell.angle_gamma   90.00
#
_symmetry.space_group_name_H-M   'P 1'
#
loop_
_entity.id
_entity.type
_entity.pdbx_description
1 polymer ?
#
loop_
_entity_poly.entity_id
_entity_poly.type
_entity_poly.pdbx_seq_one_letter_code
_entity_poly.pdbx_strand_id
1 'polypeptide(L)'
;MRHIMIGLAALFVLSAAAAFGGELPRETSERIQQADQRMEKLSASKVGEYAREQMDAAKVSLMMAQGAGVSGNEKLALQQIERAELQLTVAEAKAGEKELSEDVALNRAELKKLEAQLERYMQPEEK
;
A
#
# COMPACT_ATOMS: atom_id res chain seq x y z
N MET A 1 1.89 -31.52 55.41
CA MET A 1 2.87 -30.57 54.83
C MET A 1 3.28 -30.90 53.38
N ARG A 2 3.24 -32.16 52.89
CA ARG A 2 3.56 -32.51 51.49
C ARG A 2 2.53 -32.07 50.44
N HIS A 3 1.27 -31.86 50.81
CA HIS A 3 0.21 -31.45 49.88
C HIS A 3 0.10 -29.94 49.64
N ILE A 4 0.70 -29.12 50.52
CA ILE A 4 0.70 -27.65 50.36
C ILE A 4 1.77 -27.21 49.35
N MET A 5 2.90 -27.93 49.28
CA MET A 5 3.97 -27.67 48.30
C MET A 5 3.56 -27.96 46.85
N ILE A 6 2.65 -28.91 46.62
CA ILE A 6 2.22 -29.28 45.25
C ILE A 6 1.22 -28.25 44.70
N GLY A 7 0.37 -27.67 45.56
CA GLY A 7 -0.55 -26.60 45.16
C GLY A 7 0.16 -25.29 44.82
N LEU A 8 1.26 -24.96 45.52
CA LEU A 8 2.04 -23.74 45.27
C LEU A 8 2.85 -23.83 43.97
N ALA A 9 3.34 -25.02 43.61
CA ALA A 9 4.05 -25.23 42.35
C ALA A 9 3.12 -25.15 41.12
N ALA A 10 1.88 -25.62 41.23
CA ALA A 10 0.89 -25.53 40.15
C ALA A 10 0.44 -24.08 39.89
N LEU A 11 0.39 -23.23 40.93
CA LEU A 11 0.02 -21.81 40.80
C LEU A 11 1.13 -20.98 40.13
N PHE A 12 2.40 -21.36 40.29
CA PHE A 12 3.54 -20.63 39.74
C PHE A 12 3.76 -20.87 38.24
N VAL A 13 3.29 -22.02 37.71
CA VAL A 13 3.41 -22.35 36.28
C VAL A 13 2.37 -21.58 35.44
N LEU A 14 1.24 -21.18 36.02
CA LEU A 14 0.21 -20.43 35.29
C LEU A 14 0.53 -18.93 35.10
N SER A 15 1.41 -18.36 35.93
CA SER A 15 1.82 -16.94 35.83
C SER A 15 2.94 -16.66 34.83
N ALA A 16 3.61 -17.69 34.30
CA ALA A 16 4.73 -17.52 33.36
C ALA A 16 4.29 -17.26 31.90
N ALA A 17 2.99 -17.37 31.58
CA ALA A 17 2.47 -17.15 30.23
C ALA A 17 2.07 -15.69 29.93
N ALA A 18 2.13 -14.78 30.91
CA ALA A 18 1.64 -13.40 30.77
C ALA A 18 2.72 -12.36 30.42
N ALA A 19 3.93 -12.77 30.02
CA ALA A 19 5.07 -11.87 29.82
C ALA A 19 5.62 -11.82 28.38
N PHE A 20 4.81 -12.15 27.38
CA PHE A 20 5.13 -11.86 25.97
C PHE A 20 4.12 -10.87 25.36
N GLY A 21 3.84 -9.80 26.08
CA GLY A 21 3.36 -8.55 25.46
C GLY A 21 4.58 -7.76 25.02
N GLY A 22 5.30 -8.24 24.00
CA GLY A 22 6.43 -7.51 23.44
C GLY A 22 5.90 -6.29 22.70
N GLU A 23 6.14 -5.09 23.23
CA GLU A 23 5.94 -3.85 22.47
C GLU A 23 6.64 -3.99 21.11
N LEU A 24 5.96 -3.52 20.06
CA LEU A 24 6.51 -3.53 18.73
C LEU A 24 7.86 -2.80 18.72
N PRO A 25 8.90 -3.34 18.08
CA PRO A 25 10.12 -2.58 17.86
C PRO A 25 9.78 -1.24 17.20
N ARG A 26 10.35 -0.18 17.75
CA ARG A 26 10.07 1.20 17.34
C ARG A 26 10.24 1.39 15.83
N GLU A 27 11.26 0.77 15.26
CA GLU A 27 11.54 0.80 13.82
C GLU A 27 10.37 0.24 12.99
N THR A 28 9.80 -0.90 13.38
CA THR A 28 8.65 -1.50 12.71
C THR A 28 7.43 -0.58 12.79
N SER A 29 7.20 0.06 13.95
CA SER A 29 6.10 1.02 14.12
C SER A 29 6.27 2.26 13.23
N GLU A 30 7.50 2.78 13.14
CA GLU A 30 7.82 3.93 12.30
C GLU A 30 7.60 3.60 10.81
N ARG A 31 7.98 2.39 10.36
CA ARG A 31 7.72 1.94 8.98
C ARG A 31 6.22 1.81 8.67
N ILE A 32 5.41 1.29 9.59
CA ILE A 32 3.95 1.26 9.42
C ILE A 32 3.40 2.67 9.23
N GLN A 33 3.81 3.61 10.09
CA GLN A 33 3.37 5.01 9.99
C GLN A 33 3.79 5.67 8.68
N GLN A 34 5.02 5.43 8.21
CA GLN A 34 5.49 5.96 6.93
C GLN A 34 4.69 5.40 5.76
N ALA A 35 4.37 4.11 5.77
CA ALA A 35 3.55 3.48 4.74
C ALA A 35 2.10 4.00 4.76
N ASP A 36 1.52 4.20 5.94
CA ASP A 36 0.19 4.82 6.10
C ASP A 36 0.18 6.26 5.56
N GLN A 37 1.17 7.08 5.91
CA GLN A 37 1.30 8.45 5.39
C GLN A 37 1.47 8.49 3.87
N ARG A 38 2.24 7.55 3.30
CA ARG A 38 2.38 7.44 1.84
C ARG A 38 1.05 7.04 1.20
N MET A 39 0.34 6.08 1.78
CA MET A 39 -0.97 5.66 1.29
C MET A 39 -1.98 6.82 1.32
N GLU A 40 -2.02 7.61 2.38
CA GLU A 40 -2.88 8.81 2.47
C GLU A 40 -2.56 9.81 1.36
N LYS A 41 -1.28 10.14 1.16
CA LYS A 41 -0.84 11.04 0.08
C LYS A 41 -1.26 10.54 -1.30
N LEU A 42 -1.07 9.25 -1.56
CA LEU A 42 -1.44 8.64 -2.85
C LEU A 42 -2.96 8.60 -3.04
N SER A 43 -3.72 8.36 -1.98
CA SER A 43 -5.19 8.31 -2.03
C SER A 43 -5.82 9.66 -2.41
N ALA A 44 -5.15 10.77 -2.09
CA ALA A 44 -5.57 12.13 -2.47
C ALA A 44 -5.18 12.52 -3.91
N SER A 45 -4.52 11.63 -4.65
CA SER A 45 -4.05 11.87 -6.02
C SER A 45 -4.78 11.00 -7.05
N LYS A 46 -4.45 11.15 -8.34
CA LYS A 46 -4.94 10.25 -9.41
C LYS A 46 -4.62 8.77 -9.15
N VAL A 47 -3.62 8.46 -8.31
CA VAL A 47 -3.32 7.09 -7.88
C VAL A 47 -4.49 6.47 -7.14
N GLY A 48 -5.15 7.23 -6.26
CA GLY A 48 -6.34 6.79 -5.54
C GLY A 48 -7.55 6.49 -6.44
N GLU A 49 -7.60 7.09 -7.62
CA GLU A 49 -8.64 6.85 -8.63
C GLU A 49 -8.28 5.67 -9.54
N TYR A 50 -7.08 5.68 -10.11
CA TYR A 50 -6.67 4.75 -11.17
C TYR A 50 -6.18 3.39 -10.64
N ALA A 51 -5.78 3.31 -9.37
CA ALA A 51 -5.21 2.11 -8.77
C ALA A 51 -5.85 1.75 -7.41
N ARG A 52 -7.15 2.03 -7.24
CA ARG A 52 -7.90 1.77 -5.99
C ARG A 52 -7.73 0.35 -5.47
N GLU A 53 -7.76 -0.67 -6.32
CA GLU A 53 -7.58 -2.06 -5.92
C GLU A 53 -6.22 -2.32 -5.23
N GLN A 54 -5.15 -1.75 -5.79
CA GLN A 54 -3.81 -1.88 -5.23
C GLN A 54 -3.68 -1.08 -3.91
N MET A 55 -4.34 0.07 -3.82
CA MET A 55 -4.45 0.86 -2.59
C MET A 55 -5.20 0.10 -1.48
N ASP A 56 -6.32 -0.54 -1.80
CA ASP A 56 -7.09 -1.35 -0.87
C ASP A 56 -6.28 -2.57 -0.39
N ALA A 57 -5.54 -3.19 -1.30
CA ALA A 57 -4.66 -4.31 -0.96
C ALA A 57 -3.51 -3.85 -0.03
N ALA A 58 -2.92 -2.68 -0.27
CA ALA A 58 -1.91 -2.08 0.61
C ALA A 58 -2.46 -1.83 2.01
N LYS A 59 -3.68 -1.28 2.09
CA LYS A 59 -4.37 -1.04 3.37
C LYS A 59 -4.57 -2.33 4.15
N VAL A 60 -5.03 -3.40 3.49
CA VAL A 60 -5.19 -4.72 4.12
C VAL A 60 -3.86 -5.23 4.65
N SER A 61 -2.78 -5.12 3.87
CA SER A 61 -1.44 -5.53 4.30
C SER A 61 -0.97 -4.71 5.53
N LEU A 62 -1.20 -3.39 5.59
CA LEU A 62 -0.86 -2.58 6.75
C LEU A 62 -1.68 -2.95 7.99
N MET A 63 -2.97 -3.24 7.84
CA MET A 63 -3.78 -3.76 8.95
C MET A 63 -3.25 -5.11 9.45
N MET A 64 -2.81 -6.00 8.56
CA MET A 64 -2.17 -7.26 8.94
C MET A 64 -0.81 -7.04 9.62
N ALA A 65 -0.04 -6.04 9.19
CA ALA A 65 1.23 -5.68 9.83
C ALA A 65 1.00 -5.19 11.27
N GLN A 66 0.02 -4.32 11.48
CA GLN A 66 -0.38 -3.85 12.80
C GLN A 66 -0.83 -5.01 13.70
N GLY A 67 -1.69 -5.90 13.17
CA GLY A 67 -2.15 -7.07 13.91
C GLY A 67 -1.03 -8.05 14.27
N ALA A 68 -0.13 -8.35 13.34
CA ALA A 68 1.07 -9.15 13.58
C ALA A 68 1.96 -8.49 14.65
N GLY A 69 2.04 -7.17 14.61
CA GLY A 69 2.78 -6.39 15.57
C GLY A 69 2.23 -6.48 17.00
N VAL A 70 0.92 -6.34 17.17
CA VAL A 70 0.24 -6.55 18.46
C VAL A 70 0.45 -7.96 19.00
N SER A 71 0.57 -8.96 18.12
CA SER A 71 0.85 -10.35 18.48
C SER A 71 2.33 -10.66 18.77
N GLY A 72 3.21 -9.66 18.71
CA GLY A 72 4.66 -9.84 18.89
C GLY A 72 5.36 -10.59 17.74
N ASN A 73 4.69 -10.76 16.59
CA ASN A 73 5.24 -11.45 15.43
C ASN A 73 5.89 -10.45 14.46
N GLU A 74 7.06 -9.95 14.85
CA GLU A 74 7.80 -8.93 14.11
C GLU A 74 8.11 -9.34 12.66
N LYS A 75 8.54 -10.59 12.44
CA LYS A 75 8.84 -11.09 11.10
C LYS A 75 7.63 -10.99 10.18
N LEU A 76 6.46 -11.40 10.67
CA LEU A 76 5.22 -11.27 9.90
C LEU A 76 4.86 -9.80 9.70
N ALA A 77 5.01 -8.95 10.71
CA ALA A 77 4.76 -7.51 10.57
C ALA A 77 5.62 -6.89 9.46
N LEU A 78 6.92 -7.16 9.44
CA LEU A 78 7.85 -6.69 8.40
C LEU A 78 7.46 -7.18 7.00
N GLN A 79 7.11 -8.46 6.86
CA GLN A 79 6.66 -9.01 5.58
C GLN A 79 5.39 -8.33 5.05
N GLN A 80 4.45 -8.00 5.95
CA GLN A 80 3.23 -7.31 5.56
C GLN A 80 3.48 -5.83 5.23
N ILE A 81 4.43 -5.17 5.90
CA ILE A 81 4.89 -3.82 5.53
C ILE A 81 5.49 -3.82 4.12
N GLU A 82 6.41 -4.75 3.84
CA GLU A 82 7.03 -4.88 2.50
C GLU A 82 5.97 -5.13 1.43
N ARG A 83 4.98 -5.97 1.73
CA ARG A 83 3.86 -6.23 0.81
C ARG A 83 3.04 -4.97 0.54
N ALA A 84 2.75 -4.18 1.58
CA ALA A 84 2.06 -2.91 1.42
C ALA A 84 2.87 -1.93 0.56
N GLU A 85 4.17 -1.78 0.84
CA GLU A 85 5.06 -0.90 0.07
C GLU A 85 5.11 -1.29 -1.42
N LEU A 86 5.15 -2.59 -1.72
CA LEU A 86 5.08 -3.10 -3.09
C LEU A 86 3.74 -2.77 -3.74
N GLN A 87 2.62 -2.96 -3.04
CA GLN A 87 1.28 -2.64 -3.54
C GLN A 87 1.13 -1.14 -3.83
N LEU A 88 1.66 -0.26 -2.97
CA LEU A 88 1.68 1.19 -3.22
C LEU A 88 2.53 1.54 -4.46
N THR A 89 3.67 0.88 -4.64
CA THR A 89 4.54 1.09 -5.81
C THR A 89 3.87 0.65 -7.11
N VAL A 90 3.17 -0.49 -7.09
CA VAL A 90 2.37 -0.95 -8.23
C VAL A 90 1.21 0.01 -8.49
N ALA A 91 0.60 0.57 -7.44
CA ALA A 91 -0.47 1.55 -7.59
C ALA A 91 0.00 2.81 -8.33
N GLU A 92 1.14 3.37 -7.93
CA GLU A 92 1.77 4.51 -8.60
C GLU A 92 2.09 4.20 -10.06
N ALA A 93 2.69 3.04 -10.34
CA ALA A 93 3.03 2.64 -11.71
C ALA A 93 1.79 2.53 -12.61
N LYS A 94 0.72 1.92 -12.11
CA LYS A 94 -0.56 1.76 -12.85
C LYS A 94 -1.24 3.10 -13.10
N ALA A 95 -1.18 4.01 -12.13
CA ALA A 95 -1.71 5.35 -12.31
C ALA A 95 -0.91 6.15 -13.34
N GLY A 96 0.43 6.04 -13.32
CA GLY A 96 1.30 6.66 -14.30
C GLY A 96 1.08 6.11 -15.72
N GLU A 97 0.89 4.79 -15.87
CA GLU A 97 0.54 4.17 -17.15
C GLU A 97 -0.79 4.74 -17.70
N LYS A 98 -1.79 4.88 -16.84
CA LYS A 98 -3.11 5.41 -17.20
C LYS A 98 -3.00 6.87 -17.66
N GLU A 99 -2.29 7.70 -16.90
CA GLU A 99 -2.08 9.12 -17.24
C GLU A 99 -1.34 9.28 -18.57
N LEU A 100 -0.25 8.52 -18.79
CA LEU A 100 0.46 8.52 -20.06
C LEU A 100 -0.43 8.05 -21.23
N SER A 101 -1.31 7.07 -20.98
CA SER A 101 -2.26 6.60 -22.00
C SER A 101 -3.25 7.69 -22.40
N GLU A 102 -3.75 8.45 -21.43
CA GLU A 102 -4.64 9.59 -21.65
C GLU A 102 -3.94 10.71 -22.43
N ASP A 103 -2.71 11.06 -22.05
CA ASP A 103 -1.91 12.07 -22.77
C ASP A 103 -1.61 11.66 -24.22
N VAL A 104 -1.28 10.40 -24.45
CA VAL A 104 -1.08 9.86 -25.80
C VAL A 104 -2.36 9.95 -26.64
N ALA A 105 -3.52 9.67 -26.04
CA ALA A 105 -4.80 9.77 -26.73
C ALA A 105 -5.12 11.23 -27.13
N LEU A 106 -4.88 12.19 -26.21
CA LEU A 106 -5.03 13.62 -26.47
C LEU A 106 -4.11 14.10 -27.59
N ASN A 107 -2.81 13.76 -27.51
CA ASN A 107 -1.82 14.14 -28.53
C ASN A 107 -2.16 13.57 -29.92
N ARG A 108 -2.66 12.34 -29.99
CA ARG A 108 -3.12 11.74 -31.26
C ARG A 108 -4.34 12.46 -31.83
N ALA A 109 -5.27 12.91 -30.98
CA ALA A 109 -6.44 13.65 -31.43
C ALA A 109 -6.04 15.04 -31.96
N GLU A 110 -5.11 15.72 -31.28
CA GLU A 110 -4.57 17.01 -31.74
C GLU A 110 -3.80 16.87 -33.05
N LEU A 111 -2.95 15.85 -33.18
CA LEU A 111 -2.22 15.57 -34.41
C LEU A 111 -3.18 15.38 -35.60
N LYS A 112 -4.22 14.55 -35.44
CA LYS A 112 -5.23 14.34 -36.49
C LYS A 112 -5.95 15.64 -36.88
N LYS A 113 -6.21 16.51 -35.91
CA LYS A 113 -6.84 17.82 -36.19
C LYS A 113 -5.90 18.71 -37.00
N LEU A 114 -4.62 18.76 -36.66
CA LEU A 114 -3.61 19.53 -37.39
C LEU A 114 -3.38 18.97 -38.80
N GLU A 115 -3.33 17.64 -38.95
CA GLU A 115 -3.24 16.97 -40.26
C GLU A 115 -4.44 17.32 -41.14
N ALA A 116 -5.67 17.24 -40.61
CA ALA A 116 -6.87 17.62 -41.35
C ALA A 116 -6.92 19.11 -41.72
N GLN A 117 -6.36 19.98 -40.88
CA GLN A 117 -6.23 21.41 -41.22
C GLN A 117 -5.22 21.61 -42.35
N LEU A 118 -4.06 20.95 -42.28
CA LEU A 118 -3.04 21.02 -43.32
C LEU A 118 -3.57 20.51 -44.67
N GLU A 119 -4.29 19.39 -44.68
CA GLU A 119 -4.90 18.83 -45.89
C GLU A 119 -5.85 19.83 -46.56
N ARG A 120 -6.67 20.55 -45.77
CA ARG A 120 -7.55 21.61 -46.30
C ARG A 120 -6.78 22.77 -46.93
N TYR A 121 -5.61 23.14 -46.41
CA TYR A 121 -4.77 24.18 -47.01
C TYR A 121 -4.04 23.72 -48.27
N MET A 122 -3.76 22.42 -48.39
CA MET A 122 -3.07 21.84 -49.54
C MET A 122 -3.99 21.45 -50.70
N GLN A 123 -5.31 21.46 -50.51
CA GLN A 123 -6.24 21.32 -51.62
C GLN A 123 -6.20 22.60 -52.48
N PRO A 124 -5.71 22.54 -53.74
CA PRO A 124 -5.74 23.70 -54.62
C PRO A 124 -7.20 24.10 -54.81
N GLU A 125 -7.52 25.40 -54.68
CA GLU A 125 -8.83 25.90 -55.07
C GLU A 125 -9.03 25.59 -56.57
N GLU A 126 -9.75 24.52 -56.89
CA GLU A 126 -10.32 24.34 -58.22
C GLU A 126 -11.34 25.46 -58.43
N LYS A 127 -10.90 26.54 -59.08
CA LYS A 127 -11.73 27.57 -59.69
C LYS A 127 -11.40 27.67 -61.17
#